data_AF-A0A1Y2DBQ9-F1
#
_entry.id   AF-A0A1Y2DBQ9-F1
#
_cell.length_a   1.000
_cell.length_b   1.000
_cell.length_c   1.000
_cell.angle_alpha   90.00
_cell.angle_beta   90.00
_cell.angle_gamma   90.00
#
_symmetry.space_group_name_H-M   'P 1'
#
loop_
_entity.id
_entity.type
_entity.pdbx_description
1 polymer ?
#
loop_
_entity_poly.entity_id
_entity_poly.type
_entity_poly.pdbx_seq_one_letter_code
_entity_poly.pdbx_strand_id
1 'polypeptide(L)'
;MSRRDQVPFCNIFPKQKISTMVSTRTISLFTGAFTLLNITRTENGAIINDNTGGSHPTGIITYSTNGYVSVLIHATEPEWRPESLNMLDQDERFDSQWALVGKHSGAYSGPFGFDEAAMVDENNGVVLHGPLTAASLPANIGRVQRREFAFSEDEQYLNLVGTLGVGVVDSLWWRRIGRRNVTFA
;
A
#
# COMPACT_ATOMS: atom_id res chain seq x y z
N MET A 1 33.31 23.61 -22.19
CA MET A 1 33.75 24.00 -20.82
C MET A 1 32.69 24.99 -20.31
N SER A 2 31.94 24.77 -19.23
CA SER A 2 32.24 24.12 -17.96
C SER A 2 30.96 23.60 -17.26
N ARG A 3 31.14 22.46 -16.58
CA ARG A 3 30.41 21.77 -15.48
C ARG A 3 29.15 22.47 -14.94
N ARG A 4 27.96 21.83 -14.97
CA ARG A 4 27.46 20.83 -14.00
C ARG A 4 27.54 21.30 -12.54
N ASP A 5 26.56 22.09 -12.12
CA ASP A 5 26.18 22.19 -10.73
C ASP A 5 25.25 21.02 -10.39
N GLN A 6 25.88 19.89 -10.06
CA GLN A 6 25.18 18.81 -9.37
C GLN A 6 24.92 19.28 -7.94
N VAL A 7 23.66 19.58 -7.65
CA VAL A 7 23.17 19.71 -6.29
C VAL A 7 23.48 18.39 -5.57
N PRO A 8 24.18 18.40 -4.43
CA PRO A 8 24.52 17.16 -3.74
C PRO A 8 23.21 16.52 -3.27
N PHE A 9 22.91 15.33 -3.79
CA PHE A 9 21.90 14.44 -3.21
C PHE A 9 22.33 14.19 -1.76
N CYS A 10 21.70 14.91 -0.85
CA CYS A 10 21.89 14.75 0.57
C CYS A 10 21.38 13.35 0.92
N ASN A 11 22.28 12.50 1.44
CA ASN A 11 21.96 11.19 2.02
C ASN A 11 21.07 11.38 3.26
N ILE A 12 19.78 11.66 3.07
CA ILE A 12 18.80 11.84 4.15
C ILE A 12 18.20 10.50 4.61
N PHE A 13 18.54 9.39 3.96
CA PHE A 13 18.16 8.07 4.46
C PHE A 13 19.24 7.56 5.42
N PRO A 14 19.02 7.57 6.75
CA PRO A 14 19.86 6.77 7.63
C PRO A 14 19.81 5.34 7.10
N LYS A 15 21.00 4.75 6.86
CA LYS A 15 21.11 3.32 6.62
C LYS A 15 20.49 2.64 7.83
N GLN A 16 19.26 2.18 7.69
CA GLN A 16 18.55 1.45 8.72
C GLN A 16 19.40 0.21 8.97
N LYS A 17 20.09 0.18 10.12
CA LYS A 17 20.76 -1.03 10.58
C LYS A 17 19.68 -2.08 10.64
N ILE A 18 19.75 -3.07 9.74
CA ILE A 18 18.92 -4.26 9.80
C ILE A 18 19.32 -4.95 11.11
N SER A 19 18.53 -4.69 12.15
CA SER A 19 18.62 -5.35 13.44
C SER A 19 18.22 -6.81 13.25
N THR A 20 18.92 -7.69 13.94
CA THR A 20 19.04 -9.13 13.70
C THR A 20 17.88 -9.96 14.27
N MET A 21 16.65 -9.43 14.33
CA MET A 21 15.50 -10.16 14.92
C MET A 21 14.34 -10.48 13.97
N VAL A 22 14.22 -9.80 12.82
CA VAL A 22 13.25 -10.21 11.78
C VAL A 22 13.86 -11.33 10.94
N SER A 23 13.19 -12.49 10.87
CA SER A 23 13.72 -13.61 10.10
C SER A 23 13.74 -13.30 8.60
N THR A 24 14.75 -13.81 7.89
CA THR A 24 14.81 -13.73 6.41
C THR A 24 13.57 -14.32 5.76
N ARG A 25 12.88 -15.25 6.45
CA ARG A 25 11.63 -15.83 6.00
C ARG A 25 10.48 -14.83 6.05
N THR A 26 10.29 -14.04 7.10
CA THR A 26 9.25 -12.99 7.11
C THR A 26 9.41 -12.03 5.93
N ILE A 27 10.64 -11.59 5.63
CA ILE A 27 10.91 -10.72 4.48
C ILE A 27 10.56 -11.44 3.16
N SER A 28 10.89 -12.73 3.04
CA SER A 28 10.60 -13.50 1.83
C SER A 28 9.09 -13.74 1.61
N LEU A 29 8.31 -13.83 2.69
CA LEU A 29 6.85 -13.89 2.64
C LEU A 29 6.25 -12.61 2.07
N PHE A 30 6.71 -11.45 2.54
CA PHE A 30 6.23 -10.17 2.03
C PHE A 30 6.65 -9.93 0.59
N THR A 31 7.86 -10.33 0.20
CA THR A 31 8.40 -10.05 -1.14
C THR A 31 7.50 -10.58 -2.26
N GLY A 32 7.09 -9.69 -3.17
CA GLY A 32 6.24 -10.00 -4.30
C GLY A 32 5.04 -9.06 -4.40
N ALA A 33 4.08 -9.43 -5.25
CA ALA A 33 2.84 -8.69 -5.47
C ALA A 33 1.64 -9.48 -4.97
N PHE A 34 0.65 -8.76 -4.46
CA PHE A 34 -0.63 -9.31 -4.01
C PHE A 34 -1.76 -8.47 -4.59
N THR A 35 -2.88 -9.12 -4.91
CA THR A 35 -4.10 -8.48 -5.37
C THR A 35 -5.11 -8.39 -4.23
N LEU A 36 -5.82 -7.28 -4.16
CA LEU A 36 -6.84 -7.05 -3.15
C LEU A 36 -8.05 -7.97 -3.40
N LEU A 37 -8.56 -8.59 -2.34
CA LEU A 37 -9.78 -9.39 -2.37
C LEU A 37 -10.97 -8.62 -1.81
N ASN A 38 -10.77 -7.97 -0.65
CA ASN A 38 -11.79 -7.16 -0.01
C ASN A 38 -11.17 -6.16 0.97
N ILE A 39 -12.00 -5.21 1.37
CA ILE A 39 -11.74 -4.29 2.47
C ILE A 39 -12.96 -4.37 3.38
N THR A 40 -12.74 -4.50 4.68
CA THR A 40 -13.79 -4.39 5.69
C THR A 40 -13.39 -3.33 6.69
N ARG A 41 -14.30 -2.40 6.96
CA ARG A 41 -14.11 -1.39 7.99
C ARG A 41 -15.07 -1.65 9.15
N THR A 42 -14.55 -1.53 10.36
CA THR A 42 -15.36 -1.53 11.57
C THR A 42 -15.19 -0.23 12.32
N GLU A 43 -16.25 0.23 12.96
CA GLU A 43 -16.24 1.34 13.91
C GLU A 43 -16.80 0.83 15.24
N ASN A 44 -16.00 0.91 16.31
CA ASN A 44 -16.36 0.42 17.64
C ASN A 44 -16.85 -1.05 17.63
N GLY A 45 -16.28 -1.87 16.76
CA GLY A 45 -16.60 -3.29 16.60
C GLY A 45 -17.78 -3.60 15.68
N ALA A 46 -18.55 -2.61 15.22
CA ALA A 46 -19.61 -2.79 14.24
C ALA A 46 -19.07 -2.59 12.83
N ILE A 47 -19.45 -3.45 11.87
CA ILE A 47 -19.13 -3.25 10.45
C ILE A 47 -19.83 -1.97 9.98
N ILE A 48 -19.07 -1.09 9.33
CA ILE A 48 -19.62 0.10 8.68
C ILE A 48 -19.49 -0.01 7.16
N ASN A 49 -20.52 0.48 6.46
CA ASN A 49 -20.49 0.60 5.01
C ASN A 49 -19.65 1.82 4.62
N ASP A 50 -18.33 1.63 4.53
CA ASP A 50 -17.45 2.60 3.90
C ASP A 50 -17.37 2.37 2.39
N ASN A 51 -17.94 3.30 1.64
CA ASN A 51 -17.92 3.29 0.18
C ASN A 51 -16.72 4.04 -0.41
N THR A 52 -15.74 4.47 0.39
CA THR A 52 -14.55 5.18 -0.12
C THR A 52 -13.83 4.37 -1.20
N GLY A 53 -13.70 3.06 -1.01
CA GLY A 53 -13.06 2.14 -1.96
C GLY A 53 -14.00 1.43 -2.93
N GLY A 54 -15.30 1.68 -2.90
CA GLY A 54 -16.28 0.86 -3.64
C GLY A 54 -16.80 -0.34 -2.88
N SER A 55 -17.93 -0.85 -3.36
CA SER A 55 -18.48 -2.15 -2.99
C SER A 55 -17.61 -3.30 -3.50
N HIS A 56 -16.86 -3.06 -4.58
CA HIS A 56 -15.96 -4.01 -5.21
C HIS A 56 -14.57 -3.40 -5.40
N PRO A 57 -13.82 -3.15 -4.32
CA PRO A 57 -12.50 -2.54 -4.42
C PRO A 57 -11.54 -3.48 -5.13
N THR A 58 -10.67 -2.92 -5.95
CA THR A 58 -9.54 -3.64 -6.56
C THR A 58 -8.23 -2.94 -6.23
N GLY A 59 -7.14 -3.68 -6.26
CA GLY A 59 -5.85 -3.12 -5.91
C GLY A 59 -4.69 -4.09 -6.02
N ILE A 60 -3.49 -3.53 -5.97
CA ILE A 60 -2.22 -4.24 -5.92
C ILE A 60 -1.37 -3.63 -4.81
N ILE A 61 -0.80 -4.50 -3.97
CA ILE A 61 0.31 -4.17 -3.07
C ILE A 61 1.53 -4.94 -3.51
N THR A 62 2.66 -4.25 -3.62
CA THR A 62 3.94 -4.86 -4.00
C THR A 62 4.98 -4.52 -2.96
N TYR A 63 5.65 -5.54 -2.45
CA TYR A 63 6.84 -5.41 -1.61
C TYR A 63 8.05 -5.85 -2.41
N SER A 64 9.02 -4.94 -2.55
CA SER A 64 10.25 -5.19 -3.30
C SER A 64 11.36 -5.67 -2.37
N THR A 65 12.31 -6.41 -2.96
CA THR A 65 13.48 -6.95 -2.24
C THR A 65 14.42 -5.87 -1.69
N ASN A 66 14.35 -4.65 -2.21
CA ASN A 66 15.11 -3.50 -1.70
C ASN A 66 14.39 -2.77 -0.54
N GLY A 67 13.33 -3.35 0.03
CA GLY A 67 12.69 -2.84 1.24
C GLY A 67 11.69 -1.71 1.00
N TYR A 68 11.06 -1.66 -0.18
CA TYR A 68 9.99 -0.70 -0.49
C TYR A 68 8.64 -1.39 -0.65
N VAL A 69 7.58 -0.68 -0.29
CA VAL A 69 6.20 -1.08 -0.54
C VAL A 69 5.55 -0.04 -1.43
N SER A 70 4.73 -0.50 -2.37
CA SER A 70 3.83 0.36 -3.14
C SER A 70 2.43 -0.23 -3.16
N VAL A 71 1.44 0.62 -2.95
CA VAL A 71 0.02 0.26 -2.91
C VAL A 71 -0.75 1.13 -3.87
N LEU A 72 -1.66 0.48 -4.61
CA LEU A 72 -2.71 1.12 -5.37
C LEU A 72 -4.03 0.39 -5.09
N ILE A 73 -5.06 1.14 -4.72
CA ILE A 73 -6.42 0.64 -4.46
C ILE A 73 -7.40 1.60 -5.14
N HIS A 74 -8.47 1.08 -5.71
CA HIS A 74 -9.54 1.90 -6.24
C HIS A 74 -10.88 1.16 -6.29
N ALA A 75 -11.96 1.95 -6.33
CA ALA A 75 -13.29 1.51 -6.71
C ALA A 75 -13.34 0.92 -8.12
N THR A 76 -14.38 0.17 -8.44
CA THR A 76 -14.62 -0.37 -9.81
C THR A 76 -15.93 0.11 -10.43
N GLU A 77 -16.73 0.84 -9.65
CA GLU A 77 -18.00 1.43 -10.01
C GLU A 77 -17.84 2.43 -11.18
N PRO A 78 -18.55 2.22 -12.31
CA PRO A 78 -18.43 3.10 -13.49
C PRO A 78 -18.79 4.57 -13.19
N GLU A 79 -19.72 4.80 -12.27
CA GLU A 79 -20.11 6.15 -11.84
C GLU A 79 -18.96 6.89 -11.14
N TRP A 80 -17.98 6.19 -10.55
CA TRP A 80 -16.82 6.80 -9.90
C TRP A 80 -15.55 6.72 -10.76
N ARG A 81 -15.58 5.91 -11.81
CA ARG A 81 -14.52 5.76 -12.81
C ARG A 81 -15.09 5.78 -14.22
N PRO A 82 -15.53 6.95 -14.72
CA PRO A 82 -16.13 7.06 -16.04
C PRO A 82 -15.17 6.56 -17.13
N GLU A 83 -15.60 5.58 -17.93
CA GLU A 83 -14.78 5.01 -19.01
C GLU A 83 -14.44 6.03 -20.11
N SER A 84 -15.24 7.09 -20.22
CA SER A 84 -15.01 8.19 -21.17
C SER A 84 -13.82 9.06 -20.81
N LEU A 85 -13.35 9.01 -19.56
CA LEU A 85 -12.24 9.85 -19.08
C LEU A 85 -10.90 9.29 -19.57
N ASN A 86 -10.15 10.10 -20.29
CA ASN A 86 -8.85 9.74 -20.82
C ASN A 86 -7.76 10.72 -20.37
N MET A 87 -6.50 10.31 -20.39
CA MET A 87 -5.36 11.15 -19.93
C MET A 87 -5.20 12.49 -20.67
N LEU A 88 -5.76 12.62 -21.88
CA LEU A 88 -5.70 13.84 -22.69
C LEU A 88 -6.85 14.81 -22.37
N ASP A 89 -7.82 14.38 -21.58
CA ASP A 89 -8.93 15.22 -21.10
C ASP A 89 -8.44 16.20 -20.03
N GLN A 90 -7.81 17.27 -20.50
CA GLN A 90 -7.29 18.39 -19.69
C GLN A 90 -8.25 19.59 -19.64
N ASP A 91 -9.43 19.46 -20.23
CA ASP A 91 -10.48 20.49 -20.20
C ASP A 91 -11.15 20.51 -18.82
N GLU A 92 -11.30 21.70 -18.23
CA GLU A 92 -11.89 21.95 -16.91
C GLU A 92 -13.26 21.28 -16.72
N ARG A 93 -14.01 21.06 -17.80
CA ARG A 93 -15.29 20.34 -17.74
C ARG A 93 -15.16 18.91 -17.18
N PHE A 94 -13.97 18.32 -17.24
CA PHE A 94 -13.67 16.99 -16.74
C PHE A 94 -13.06 16.98 -15.33
N ASP A 95 -12.77 18.14 -14.72
CA ASP A 95 -12.16 18.23 -13.38
C ASP A 95 -12.99 17.51 -12.33
N SER A 96 -14.31 17.63 -12.41
CA SER A 96 -15.23 16.93 -11.49
C SER A 96 -15.14 15.40 -11.60
N GLN A 97 -14.91 14.88 -12.81
CA GLN A 97 -14.75 13.44 -13.05
C GLN A 97 -13.38 12.96 -12.57
N TRP A 98 -12.31 13.71 -12.85
CA TRP A 98 -10.98 13.43 -12.31
C TRP A 98 -10.95 13.47 -10.77
N ALA A 99 -11.61 14.45 -10.17
CA ALA A 99 -11.74 14.56 -8.72
C ALA A 99 -12.47 13.35 -8.13
N LEU A 100 -13.49 12.83 -8.82
CA LEU A 100 -14.22 11.64 -8.39
C LEU A 100 -13.33 10.39 -8.43
N VAL A 101 -12.57 10.19 -9.51
CA VAL A 101 -11.58 9.10 -9.59
C VAL A 101 -10.57 9.19 -8.46
N GLY A 102 -10.03 10.39 -8.20
CA GLY A 102 -9.09 10.63 -7.12
C GLY A 102 -9.67 10.37 -5.73
N LYS A 103 -10.92 10.77 -5.48
CA LYS A 103 -11.63 10.53 -4.22
C LYS A 103 -11.81 9.04 -3.93
N HIS A 104 -11.99 8.22 -4.96
CA HIS A 104 -12.20 6.78 -4.85
C HIS A 104 -10.96 5.94 -5.21
N SER A 105 -9.77 6.56 -5.18
CA SER A 105 -8.49 5.90 -5.41
C SER A 105 -7.49 6.24 -4.30
N GLY A 106 -6.82 5.23 -3.78
CA GLY A 106 -5.73 5.36 -2.81
C GLY A 106 -4.43 4.85 -3.41
N ALA A 107 -3.37 5.63 -3.33
CA ALA A 107 -2.03 5.17 -3.68
C ALA A 107 -1.01 5.67 -2.66
N TYR A 108 -0.01 4.84 -2.36
CA TYR A 108 1.17 5.29 -1.62
C TYR A 108 2.39 4.41 -1.89
N SER A 109 3.56 4.95 -1.55
CA SER A 109 4.83 4.24 -1.61
C SER A 109 5.79 4.76 -0.54
N GLY A 110 6.66 3.88 -0.07
CA GLY A 110 7.69 4.19 0.92
C GLY A 110 8.51 2.96 1.28
N PRO A 111 9.55 3.11 2.11
CA PRO A 111 10.22 1.95 2.69
C PRO A 111 9.23 1.16 3.56
N PHE A 112 9.47 -0.13 3.74
CA PHE A 112 8.78 -0.90 4.77
C PHE A 112 9.77 -1.59 5.72
N GLY A 113 9.30 -1.86 6.91
CA GLY A 113 10.02 -2.60 7.93
C GLY A 113 9.05 -3.30 8.86
N PHE A 114 9.55 -3.80 9.99
CA PHE A 114 8.76 -4.50 10.97
C PHE A 114 8.97 -3.88 12.35
N ASP A 115 7.93 -3.91 13.16
CA ASP A 115 8.01 -3.56 14.57
C ASP A 115 8.45 -4.82 15.34
N GLU A 116 9.75 -4.95 15.60
CA GLU A 116 10.36 -6.14 16.20
C GLU A 116 9.73 -6.50 17.55
N ALA A 117 9.29 -5.51 18.32
CA ALA A 117 8.67 -5.73 19.63
C ALA A 117 7.23 -6.28 19.53
N ALA A 118 6.61 -6.18 18.37
CA ALA A 118 5.25 -6.63 18.10
C ALA A 118 5.19 -7.85 17.15
N MET A 119 6.32 -8.51 16.94
CA MET A 119 6.38 -9.78 16.22
C MET A 119 5.87 -10.93 17.09
N VAL A 120 4.97 -11.75 16.54
CA VAL A 120 4.46 -12.97 17.22
C VAL A 120 5.19 -14.20 16.68
N ASP A 121 5.24 -14.34 15.36
CA ASP A 121 5.99 -15.38 14.66
C ASP A 121 6.32 -14.90 13.22
N GLU A 122 6.76 -15.80 12.34
CA GLU A 122 7.15 -15.40 10.97
C GLU A 122 5.96 -14.95 10.11
N ASN A 123 4.77 -15.42 10.42
CA ASN A 123 3.51 -15.19 9.70
C ASN A 123 2.64 -14.12 10.33
N ASN A 124 2.90 -13.75 11.60
CA ASN A 124 2.08 -12.84 12.39
C ASN A 124 2.94 -11.78 13.09
N GLY A 125 2.53 -10.53 12.98
CA GLY A 125 3.21 -9.44 13.65
C GLY A 125 2.76 -8.08 13.14
N VAL A 126 3.69 -7.12 13.11
CA VAL A 126 3.41 -5.75 12.67
C VAL A 126 4.40 -5.30 11.62
N VAL A 127 3.87 -4.87 10.49
CA VAL A 127 4.61 -4.24 9.40
C VAL A 127 4.40 -2.73 9.45
N LEU A 128 5.46 -1.99 9.16
CA LEU A 128 5.50 -0.54 9.11
C LEU A 128 5.68 -0.11 7.66
N HIS A 129 4.74 0.66 7.12
CA HIS A 129 4.88 1.29 5.80
C HIS A 129 5.25 2.76 5.97
N GLY A 130 6.43 3.15 5.54
CA GLY A 130 6.92 4.52 5.55
C GLY A 130 8.21 4.72 6.36
N PRO A 131 8.70 5.97 6.47
CA PRO A 131 8.03 7.22 6.10
C PRO A 131 7.62 7.27 4.62
N LEU A 132 6.34 7.52 4.33
CA LEU A 132 5.84 7.49 2.95
C LEU A 132 6.46 8.62 2.12
N THR A 133 7.01 8.28 0.96
CA THR A 133 7.67 9.22 0.04
C THR A 133 6.77 9.64 -1.11
N ALA A 134 5.75 8.84 -1.42
CA ALA A 134 4.70 9.18 -2.38
C ALA A 134 3.34 8.76 -1.82
N ALA A 135 2.31 9.58 -2.01
CA ALA A 135 0.94 9.29 -1.60
C ALA A 135 -0.06 10.12 -2.42
N SER A 136 -1.20 9.54 -2.79
CA SER A 136 -2.31 10.28 -3.40
C SER A 136 -2.95 11.27 -2.42
N LEU A 137 -2.91 10.95 -1.11
CA LEU A 137 -3.31 11.84 -0.02
C LEU A 137 -2.07 12.56 0.53
N PRO A 138 -1.91 13.89 0.30
CA PRO A 138 -0.72 14.62 0.73
C PRO A 138 -0.45 14.56 2.23
N ALA A 139 -1.52 14.45 3.04
CA ALA A 139 -1.42 14.35 4.51
C ALA A 139 -0.64 13.11 4.99
N ASN A 140 -0.47 12.10 4.14
CA ASN A 140 0.24 10.86 4.45
C ASN A 140 1.76 10.93 4.18
N ILE A 141 2.24 11.93 3.45
CA ILE A 141 3.68 12.08 3.17
C ILE A 141 4.45 12.23 4.48
N GLY A 142 5.55 11.50 4.60
CA GLY A 142 6.40 11.47 5.80
C GLY A 142 5.82 10.68 6.98
N ARG A 143 4.57 10.20 6.90
CA ARG A 143 3.98 9.37 7.97
C ARG A 143 4.39 7.90 7.84
N VAL A 144 4.35 7.21 8.97
CA VAL A 144 4.48 5.74 9.04
C VAL A 144 3.09 5.16 9.30
N GLN A 145 2.65 4.22 8.48
CA GLN A 145 1.45 3.44 8.72
C GLN A 145 1.84 2.14 9.41
N ARG A 146 1.30 1.92 10.60
CA ARG A 146 1.43 0.67 11.33
C ARG A 146 0.31 -0.27 10.92
N ARG A 147 0.65 -1.49 10.53
CA ARG A 147 -0.32 -2.54 10.16
C ARG A 147 0.02 -3.83 10.87
N GLU A 148 -0.96 -4.41 11.56
CA GLU A 148 -0.88 -5.81 11.96
C GLU A 148 -1.02 -6.68 10.72
N PHE A 149 -0.25 -7.77 10.65
CA PHE A 149 -0.30 -8.69 9.53
C PHE A 149 -0.48 -10.13 10.00
N ALA A 150 -1.17 -10.91 9.16
CA ALA A 150 -1.29 -12.35 9.31
C ALA A 150 -1.26 -13.02 7.93
N PHE A 151 -0.38 -14.00 7.74
CA PHE A 151 -0.41 -14.89 6.58
C PHE A 151 -1.26 -16.14 6.86
N SER A 152 -1.99 -16.62 5.86
CA SER A 152 -2.84 -17.81 5.95
C SER A 152 -2.87 -18.62 4.65
N GLU A 153 -3.44 -19.84 4.74
CA GLU A 153 -3.54 -20.86 3.68
C GLU A 153 -2.25 -20.99 2.88
N ASP A 154 -1.22 -21.59 3.49
CA ASP A 154 0.09 -21.80 2.87
C ASP A 154 0.69 -20.51 2.27
N GLU A 155 0.61 -19.42 3.03
CA GLU A 155 1.25 -18.13 2.72
C GLU A 155 0.68 -17.47 1.44
N GLN A 156 -0.51 -17.91 0.99
CA GLN A 156 -1.20 -17.39 -0.19
C GLN A 156 -2.02 -16.13 0.11
N TYR A 157 -2.47 -15.96 1.34
CA TYR A 157 -3.27 -14.79 1.73
C TYR A 157 -2.56 -14.00 2.81
N LEU A 158 -2.61 -12.68 2.64
CA LEU A 158 -2.10 -11.70 3.58
C LEU A 158 -3.27 -10.86 4.06
N ASN A 159 -3.54 -10.87 5.36
CA ASN A 159 -4.41 -9.90 5.97
C ASN A 159 -3.58 -8.75 6.55
N LEU A 160 -3.96 -7.51 6.24
CA LEU A 160 -3.39 -6.31 6.85
C LEU A 160 -4.48 -5.58 7.61
N VAL A 161 -4.26 -5.38 8.91
CA VAL A 161 -5.17 -4.65 9.79
C VAL A 161 -4.52 -3.34 10.20
N GLY A 162 -5.23 -2.22 10.13
CA GLY A 162 -4.74 -0.97 10.68
C GLY A 162 -5.83 -0.07 11.21
N THR A 163 -5.45 0.82 12.12
CA THR A 163 -6.38 1.75 12.77
C THR A 163 -6.41 3.08 12.02
N LEU A 164 -7.61 3.58 11.74
CA LEU A 164 -7.86 4.88 11.11
C LEU A 164 -8.45 5.86 12.13
N GLY A 165 -7.65 6.32 13.07
CA GLY A 165 -8.12 7.23 14.13
C GLY A 165 -8.80 6.50 15.28
N VAL A 166 -9.73 7.15 15.98
CA VAL A 166 -10.31 6.59 17.20
C VAL A 166 -11.45 5.63 16.85
N GLY A 167 -11.30 4.35 17.20
CA GLY A 167 -12.36 3.35 17.10
C GLY A 167 -12.59 2.76 15.70
N VAL A 168 -11.91 3.25 14.66
CA VAL A 168 -12.05 2.76 13.29
C VAL A 168 -10.90 1.83 12.92
N VAL A 169 -11.22 0.63 12.44
CA VAL A 169 -10.27 -0.40 12.02
C VAL A 169 -10.56 -0.84 10.60
N ASP A 170 -9.52 -0.89 9.78
CA ASP A 170 -9.54 -1.45 8.44
C ASP A 170 -8.86 -2.81 8.42
N SER A 171 -9.52 -3.79 7.82
CA SER A 171 -8.96 -5.11 7.49
C SER A 171 -8.97 -5.29 5.97
N LEU A 172 -7.78 -5.49 5.39
CA LEU A 172 -7.59 -5.68 3.96
C LEU A 172 -7.06 -7.08 3.71
N TRP A 173 -7.77 -7.86 2.91
CA TRP A 173 -7.31 -9.18 2.50
C TRP A 173 -6.70 -9.13 1.11
N TRP A 174 -5.52 -9.72 1.00
CA TRP A 174 -4.74 -9.75 -0.23
C TRP A 174 -4.42 -11.20 -0.58
N ARG A 175 -4.47 -11.53 -1.87
CA ARG A 175 -4.01 -12.82 -2.39
C ARG A 175 -2.72 -12.64 -3.15
N ARG A 176 -1.74 -13.50 -2.90
CA ARG A 176 -0.47 -13.52 -3.62
C ARG A 176 -0.71 -13.70 -5.12
N ILE A 177 -0.06 -12.87 -5.93
CA ILE A 177 -0.02 -13.04 -7.37
C ILE A 177 1.15 -14.01 -7.65
N GLY A 178 0.83 -15.16 -8.24
CA GLY A 178 1.79 -16.26 -8.42
C GLY A 178 3.10 -15.80 -9.07
N ARG A 179 4.21 -16.45 -8.69
CA ARG A 179 5.52 -16.25 -9.32
C ARG A 179 5.47 -16.81 -10.74
N ARG A 180 5.11 -15.99 -11.73
CA ARG A 180 5.30 -16.37 -13.14
C ARG A 180 6.78 -16.22 -13.48
N ASN A 181 7.38 -17.28 -14.03
CA ASN A 181 8.65 -17.16 -14.74
C ASN A 181 8.39 -16.33 -16.00
N VAL A 182 8.56 -15.01 -15.89
CA VAL A 182 8.51 -14.12 -17.04
C VAL A 182 9.84 -14.31 -17.79
N THR A 183 9.79 -15.03 -18.90
CA THR A 183 10.87 -15.01 -19.89
C THR A 183 10.64 -13.77 -20.75
N PHE A 184 11.54 -12.79 -20.66
CA PHE A 184 11.59 -11.72 -21.65
C PHE A 184 12.21 -12.31 -22.91
N ALA A 185 11.46 -12.30 -24.01
CA ALA A 185 11.96 -12.60 -25.35
C ALA A 185 12.82 -11.45 -25.86
#